data_AF-A0A928WE18-F1
#
_entry.id   AF-A0A928WE18-F1
#
_cell.length_a   1.000
_cell.length_b   1.000
_cell.length_c   1.000
_cell.angle_alpha   90.00
_cell.angle_beta   90.00
_cell.angle_gamma   90.00
#
_symmetry.space_group_name_H-M   'P 1'
#
loop_
_entity.id
_entity.type
_entity.pdbx_description
1 polymer ?
#
loop_
_entity_poly.entity_id
_entity_poly.type
_entity_poly.pdbx_seq_one_letter_code
_entity_poly.pdbx_strand_id
1 'polypeptide(L)'
;MVNILYRVNAGGAEVAAVDGSIPWSADTVEVNSPYLADPGSNHTASFPPVEPGVRTAGIPGAIFDTLRYDLAGASPMQWAFAVPQPGRYEVRLYGGEGYGGASNPGERVFDVAVEGAVPTSFDNIDFAAQFGYQTGGVVSTIATVNDGILNLEFGHGVENPMISGIEILELPATGTGEAVLAITANSDNVQLSNYGANSFQITNTGDKKIAQVTIDVTNALYRDAVFDPSGAAGDTAFKALTIDTNGATGVVTPSASSYLGTGGAAGFEAIELVFDENVDGGFEAQETVGFSIDMDPNSVAGSEKAPLDNGTNPFWDVGGVSGAELINSSFTVTYTDGTTSTGELQSDGSQAGAQGLASQNPTSIPVSLSVNNLGAGGVGTYSENGPSVIVNGPAGQTARVVLTKGFIQPVSLDPFLNGTPAQQQHAPVLQSQLDALAATDFPANNAVEFQTVDVLLTGVEQDLTNLFDFANVAAYDFAGEDQLPLGFVASVIDPANGNLPLGPVSEPIYLQYEAENSTSVLGDAGNAILYRVNAGGEQVAASDGGIAWSADTTTSNSPYLVDPGSNNTASFPAVEPGAQITGVPGTIFDTLRYDLAGGSEMQWAFDV
;
A
#
# COMPACT_ATOMS: atom_id res chain seq x y z
N MET A 1 22.47 -1.40 -4.42
CA MET A 1 23.69 -1.52 -5.26
C MET A 1 24.81 -1.98 -4.35
N VAL A 2 25.73 -2.83 -4.84
CA VAL A 2 26.92 -3.23 -4.06
C VAL A 2 27.96 -2.10 -4.18
N ASN A 3 28.47 -1.61 -3.06
CA ASN A 3 29.42 -0.49 -3.01
C ASN A 3 30.86 -1.02 -2.84
N ILE A 4 31.77 -0.69 -3.76
CA ILE A 4 33.18 -1.12 -3.68
C ILE A 4 33.95 -0.11 -2.84
N LEU A 5 34.51 -0.56 -1.71
CA LEU A 5 35.24 0.30 -0.78
C LEU A 5 36.75 0.32 -1.05
N TYR A 6 37.33 -0.85 -1.34
CA TYR A 6 38.78 -1.01 -1.48
C TYR A 6 39.14 -1.91 -2.67
N ARG A 7 40.25 -1.57 -3.34
CA ARG A 7 40.96 -2.39 -4.33
C ARG A 7 42.46 -2.21 -4.15
N VAL A 8 43.21 -3.30 -4.02
CA VAL A 8 44.68 -3.29 -3.86
C VAL A 8 45.31 -4.20 -4.90
N ASN A 9 46.31 -3.70 -5.63
CA ASN A 9 47.19 -4.50 -6.48
C ASN A 9 48.42 -4.94 -5.69
N ALA A 10 48.40 -6.15 -5.15
CA ALA A 10 49.44 -6.65 -4.25
C ALA A 10 50.75 -6.92 -5.00
N GLY A 11 51.84 -6.36 -4.50
CA GLY A 11 53.15 -6.44 -5.14
C GLY A 11 53.35 -5.58 -6.40
N GLY A 12 52.36 -4.76 -6.79
CA GLY A 12 52.36 -3.98 -8.01
C GLY A 12 52.06 -2.48 -7.84
N ALA A 13 52.25 -1.74 -8.93
CA ALA A 13 51.87 -0.34 -9.01
C ALA A 13 50.34 -0.18 -9.13
N GLU A 14 49.85 1.06 -9.01
CA GLU A 14 48.43 1.35 -9.19
C GLU A 14 47.94 0.96 -10.59
N VAL A 15 46.78 0.32 -10.66
CA VAL A 15 46.16 -0.13 -11.92
C VAL A 15 44.76 0.48 -12.04
N ALA A 16 44.47 1.07 -13.20
CA ALA A 16 43.15 1.62 -13.46
C ALA A 16 42.09 0.51 -13.51
N ALA A 17 40.92 0.79 -12.93
CA ALA A 17 39.77 -0.08 -13.03
C ALA A 17 39.17 -0.07 -14.44
N VAL A 18 38.71 -1.23 -14.93
CA VAL A 18 38.07 -1.33 -16.27
C VAL A 18 36.58 -1.04 -16.24
N ASP A 19 35.95 -1.08 -15.07
CA ASP A 19 34.52 -0.84 -14.83
C ASP A 19 34.21 0.62 -14.46
N GLY A 20 35.22 1.49 -14.43
CA GLY A 20 35.06 2.91 -14.08
C GLY A 20 34.89 3.18 -12.58
N SER A 21 35.05 2.18 -11.71
CA SER A 21 35.07 2.38 -10.26
C SER A 21 36.45 2.85 -9.76
N ILE A 22 36.66 2.84 -8.45
CA ILE A 22 37.95 3.18 -7.83
C ILE A 22 39.11 2.34 -8.42
N PRO A 23 40.31 2.94 -8.62
CA PRO A 23 41.48 2.22 -9.11
C PRO A 23 41.98 1.20 -8.07
N TRP A 24 42.77 0.23 -8.53
CA TRP A 24 43.49 -0.70 -7.67
C TRP A 24 44.73 -0.01 -7.14
N SER A 25 44.73 0.37 -5.85
CA SER A 25 45.84 1.10 -5.24
C SER A 25 47.11 0.26 -5.20
N ALA A 26 48.27 0.93 -5.32
CA ALA A 26 49.58 0.28 -5.29
C ALA A 26 49.89 -0.39 -3.95
N ASP A 27 50.65 -1.48 -4.03
CA ASP A 27 51.36 -2.11 -2.91
C ASP A 27 52.70 -2.63 -3.44
N THR A 28 53.81 -1.97 -3.14
CA THR A 28 55.15 -2.43 -3.59
C THR A 28 56.03 -2.77 -2.41
N VAL A 29 57.15 -3.44 -2.67
CA VAL A 29 58.12 -3.79 -1.62
C VAL A 29 58.78 -2.55 -1.00
N GLU A 30 58.96 -1.47 -1.78
CA GLU A 30 59.51 -0.19 -1.30
C GLU A 30 58.46 0.71 -0.64
N VAL A 31 57.21 0.61 -1.08
CA VAL A 31 56.08 1.43 -0.61
C VAL A 31 54.89 0.52 -0.40
N ASN A 32 54.79 -0.02 0.82
CA ASN A 32 53.68 -0.86 1.23
C ASN A 32 52.36 -0.10 1.17
N SER A 33 51.29 -0.83 0.85
CA SER A 33 49.93 -0.29 0.96
C SER A 33 49.64 0.22 2.38
N PRO A 34 48.90 1.32 2.55
CA PRO A 34 48.47 1.79 3.86
C PRO A 34 47.56 0.78 4.60
N TYR A 35 46.99 -0.19 3.88
CA TYR A 35 46.15 -1.24 4.42
C TYR A 35 46.94 -2.50 4.83
N LEU A 36 48.24 -2.56 4.54
CA LEU A 36 49.10 -3.66 4.96
C LEU A 36 49.56 -3.42 6.41
N ALA A 37 48.83 -4.03 7.34
CA ALA A 37 49.02 -3.84 8.78
C ALA A 37 50.32 -4.49 9.28
N ASP A 38 50.62 -5.71 8.81
CA ASP A 38 51.90 -6.38 9.01
C ASP A 38 52.37 -6.95 7.66
N PRO A 39 53.52 -6.51 7.12
CA PRO A 39 54.02 -7.01 5.84
C PRO A 39 54.56 -8.44 5.90
N GLY A 40 54.64 -9.06 7.08
CA GLY A 40 55.33 -10.33 7.30
C GLY A 40 56.78 -10.23 6.83
N SER A 41 57.19 -11.12 5.94
CA SER A 41 58.52 -11.10 5.33
C SER A 41 58.77 -9.95 4.36
N ASN A 42 57.72 -9.20 3.96
CA ASN A 42 57.76 -8.08 3.02
C ASN A 42 58.34 -8.42 1.63
N HIS A 43 57.88 -9.50 1.00
CA HIS A 43 58.34 -9.88 -0.34
C HIS A 43 57.25 -9.74 -1.40
N THR A 44 57.68 -9.34 -2.60
CA THR A 44 56.83 -9.28 -3.79
C THR A 44 57.50 -10.03 -4.94
N ALA A 45 56.70 -10.49 -5.90
CA ALA A 45 57.18 -11.13 -7.12
C ALA A 45 56.34 -10.69 -8.31
N SER A 46 56.91 -10.83 -9.51
CA SER A 46 56.21 -10.65 -10.78
C SER A 46 56.51 -11.81 -11.72
N PHE A 47 55.50 -12.21 -12.50
CA PHE A 47 55.58 -13.34 -13.42
C PHE A 47 55.00 -12.96 -14.79
N PRO A 48 55.65 -13.32 -15.92
CA PRO A 48 55.03 -13.18 -17.25
C PRO A 48 54.01 -14.30 -17.56
N PRO A 49 52.98 -14.01 -18.38
CA PRO A 49 51.67 -13.56 -17.91
C PRO A 49 50.88 -14.69 -17.21
N VAL A 50 50.42 -14.42 -15.99
CA VAL A 50 49.30 -15.19 -15.42
C VAL A 50 48.05 -14.62 -16.06
N GLU A 51 47.47 -15.34 -17.01
CA GLU A 51 46.34 -14.80 -17.78
C GLU A 51 45.07 -14.79 -16.92
N PRO A 52 44.26 -13.72 -16.95
CA PRO A 52 42.99 -13.70 -16.25
C PRO A 52 42.09 -14.84 -16.74
N GLY A 53 41.60 -15.66 -15.81
CA GLY A 53 40.70 -16.75 -16.11
C GLY A 53 39.31 -16.27 -16.56
N VAL A 54 38.48 -17.21 -17.02
CA VAL A 54 37.14 -16.92 -17.58
C VAL A 54 36.23 -16.20 -16.58
N ARG A 55 36.42 -16.41 -15.27
CA ARG A 55 35.63 -15.78 -14.20
C ARG A 55 36.09 -14.37 -13.82
N THR A 56 37.15 -13.85 -14.42
CA THR A 56 37.74 -12.55 -14.09
C THR A 56 37.84 -11.62 -15.31
N ALA A 57 36.99 -11.81 -16.32
CA ALA A 57 37.01 -11.04 -17.57
C ALA A 57 36.80 -9.52 -17.41
N GLY A 58 36.28 -9.07 -16.27
CA GLY A 58 36.12 -7.65 -15.89
C GLY A 58 37.20 -7.12 -14.95
N ILE A 59 38.30 -7.86 -14.76
CA ILE A 59 39.44 -7.45 -13.92
C ILE A 59 40.63 -7.18 -14.84
N PRO A 60 41.39 -6.08 -14.64
CA PRO A 60 42.59 -5.84 -15.42
C PRO A 60 43.56 -7.03 -15.29
N GLY A 61 44.04 -7.58 -16.41
CA GLY A 61 45.01 -8.70 -16.38
C GLY A 61 46.26 -8.37 -15.56
N ALA A 62 46.65 -7.09 -15.53
CA ALA A 62 47.77 -6.58 -14.74
C ALA A 62 47.68 -6.84 -13.23
N ILE A 63 46.49 -7.15 -12.69
CA ILE A 63 46.34 -7.55 -11.28
C ILE A 63 47.03 -8.88 -11.02
N PHE A 64 47.05 -9.81 -11.99
CA PHE A 64 47.65 -11.14 -11.82
C PHE A 64 49.15 -11.19 -12.14
N ASP A 65 49.71 -10.11 -12.69
CA ASP A 65 51.13 -10.03 -13.08
C ASP A 65 52.08 -9.87 -11.88
N THR A 66 51.53 -9.43 -10.74
CA THR A 66 52.26 -9.21 -9.49
C THR A 66 51.59 -9.93 -8.32
N LEU A 67 52.39 -10.23 -7.30
CA LEU A 67 51.89 -10.72 -6.03
C LEU A 67 52.78 -10.29 -4.86
N ARG A 68 52.18 -10.32 -3.67
CA ARG A 68 52.88 -10.31 -2.38
C ARG A 68 52.84 -11.72 -1.79
N TYR A 69 53.93 -12.14 -1.16
CA TYR A 69 54.01 -13.43 -0.47
C TYR A 69 54.77 -13.30 0.85
N ASP A 70 54.52 -14.25 1.74
CA ASP A 70 55.13 -14.28 3.07
C ASP A 70 56.01 -15.52 3.27
N LEU A 71 57.30 -15.32 3.55
CA LEU A 71 58.25 -16.41 3.82
C LEU A 71 58.06 -17.02 5.21
N ALA A 72 58.17 -18.34 5.30
CA ALA A 72 58.17 -19.05 6.57
C ALA A 72 59.18 -18.45 7.58
N GLY A 73 58.73 -18.27 8.83
CA GLY A 73 59.55 -17.76 9.94
C GLY A 73 59.44 -16.25 10.19
N ALA A 74 58.70 -15.50 9.37
CA ALA A 74 58.25 -14.14 9.67
C ALA A 74 56.94 -14.15 10.49
N SER A 75 56.48 -12.97 10.95
CA SER A 75 55.10 -12.81 11.39
C SER A 75 54.14 -13.04 10.21
N PRO A 76 52.92 -13.55 10.44
CA PRO A 76 51.91 -13.67 9.38
C PRO A 76 51.65 -12.33 8.70
N MET A 77 51.53 -12.33 7.38
CA MET A 77 51.11 -11.15 6.63
C MET A 77 49.65 -10.79 6.99
N GLN A 78 49.43 -9.54 7.42
CA GLN A 78 48.14 -9.04 7.86
C GLN A 78 47.71 -7.78 7.11
N TRP A 79 46.42 -7.68 6.80
CA TRP A 79 45.80 -6.50 6.21
C TRP A 79 44.65 -6.00 7.09
N ALA A 80 44.47 -4.69 7.16
CA ALA A 80 43.40 -4.06 7.92
C ALA A 80 42.77 -2.92 7.12
N PHE A 81 41.44 -2.96 7.00
CA PHE A 81 40.65 -1.98 6.25
C PHE A 81 39.62 -1.34 7.18
N ALA A 82 39.71 -0.03 7.40
CA ALA A 82 38.64 0.68 8.09
C ALA A 82 37.35 0.58 7.25
N VAL A 83 36.21 0.29 7.86
CA VAL A 83 34.91 0.24 7.17
C VAL A 83 34.00 1.35 7.69
N PRO A 84 33.08 1.88 6.86
CA PRO A 84 32.28 3.05 7.25
C PRO A 84 31.36 2.77 8.44
N GLN A 85 30.94 1.52 8.64
CA GLN A 85 30.02 1.10 9.71
C GLN A 85 30.23 -0.38 10.06
N PRO A 86 29.85 -0.84 11.25
CA PRO A 86 29.69 -2.27 11.52
C PRO A 86 28.69 -2.89 10.52
N GLY A 87 28.99 -4.06 9.96
CA GLY A 87 28.16 -4.61 8.89
C GLY A 87 28.73 -5.83 8.18
N ARG A 88 28.12 -6.18 7.04
CA ARG A 88 28.55 -7.30 6.20
C ARG A 88 29.36 -6.80 5.02
N TYR A 89 30.46 -7.50 4.75
CA TYR A 89 31.38 -7.15 3.67
C TYR A 89 31.72 -8.41 2.86
N GLU A 90 31.72 -8.30 1.53
CA GLU A 90 32.30 -9.32 0.66
C GLU A 90 33.80 -9.07 0.53
N VAL A 91 34.61 -10.04 0.92
CA VAL A 91 36.06 -10.04 0.70
C VAL A 91 36.34 -10.89 -0.52
N ARG A 92 37.00 -10.31 -1.52
CA ARG A 92 37.47 -11.02 -2.71
C ARG A 92 38.99 -11.01 -2.77
N LEU A 93 39.56 -12.20 -2.89
CA LEU A 93 40.99 -12.44 -3.01
C LEU A 93 41.29 -12.91 -4.43
N TYR A 94 42.14 -12.15 -5.12
CA TYR A 94 42.57 -12.41 -6.47
C TYR A 94 43.98 -13.01 -6.45
N GLY A 95 44.15 -14.11 -7.17
CA GLY A 95 45.44 -14.77 -7.26
C GLY A 95 45.50 -15.80 -8.38
N GLY A 96 46.72 -16.20 -8.72
CA GLY A 96 47.02 -17.25 -9.67
C GLY A 96 48.43 -17.76 -9.44
N GLU A 97 48.69 -19.02 -9.76
CA GLU A 97 50.00 -19.63 -9.52
C GLU A 97 50.93 -19.44 -10.72
N GLY A 98 51.90 -18.54 -10.57
CA GLY A 98 52.93 -18.22 -11.56
C GLY A 98 54.32 -18.80 -11.25
N TYR A 99 54.54 -19.34 -10.05
CA TYR A 99 55.79 -19.94 -9.63
C TYR A 99 55.88 -21.39 -10.08
N GLY A 100 56.82 -21.68 -10.98
CA GLY A 100 57.00 -23.04 -11.54
C GLY A 100 57.30 -24.13 -10.51
N GLY A 101 57.75 -23.78 -9.29
CA GLY A 101 57.96 -24.73 -8.20
C GLY A 101 56.68 -25.16 -7.46
N ALA A 102 55.54 -24.54 -7.78
CA ALA A 102 54.23 -24.88 -7.24
C ALA A 102 53.17 -25.05 -8.36
N SER A 103 53.60 -25.48 -9.55
CA SER A 103 52.73 -25.57 -10.73
C SER A 103 51.63 -26.64 -10.68
N ASN A 104 51.67 -27.58 -9.72
CA ASN A 104 50.68 -28.64 -9.57
C ASN A 104 49.79 -28.44 -8.33
N PRO A 105 48.55 -28.96 -8.35
CA PRO A 105 47.68 -29.02 -7.18
C PRO A 105 48.39 -29.63 -5.96
N GLY A 106 48.22 -28.99 -4.80
CA GLY A 106 48.77 -29.38 -3.50
C GLY A 106 50.20 -28.89 -3.23
N GLU A 107 50.86 -28.23 -4.19
CA GLU A 107 52.23 -27.72 -4.00
C GLU A 107 52.28 -26.37 -3.28
N ARG A 108 51.19 -25.57 -3.34
CA ARG A 108 50.96 -24.42 -2.46
C ARG A 108 49.53 -24.44 -1.93
N VAL A 109 49.41 -24.49 -0.60
CA VAL A 109 48.13 -24.54 0.12
C VAL A 109 48.25 -23.64 1.33
N PHE A 110 47.36 -22.67 1.49
CA PHE A 110 47.40 -21.75 2.62
C PHE A 110 46.01 -21.31 3.05
N ASP A 111 45.91 -20.77 4.26
CA ASP A 111 44.64 -20.32 4.83
C ASP A 111 44.62 -18.79 4.89
N VAL A 112 43.43 -18.19 4.83
CA VAL A 112 43.25 -16.78 5.16
C VAL A 112 42.14 -16.63 6.20
N ALA A 113 42.52 -16.15 7.38
CA ALA A 113 41.57 -15.76 8.40
C ALA A 113 40.98 -14.38 8.08
N VAL A 114 39.68 -14.24 8.26
CA VAL A 114 38.92 -13.00 8.15
C VAL A 114 38.23 -12.78 9.49
N GLU A 115 38.44 -11.62 10.12
CA GLU A 115 37.91 -11.33 11.45
C GLU A 115 38.31 -12.40 12.50
N GLY A 116 39.53 -12.92 12.39
CA GLY A 116 40.11 -13.90 13.32
C GLY A 116 39.64 -15.34 13.14
N ALA A 117 38.83 -15.66 12.12
CA ALA A 117 38.39 -17.01 11.79
C ALA A 117 38.66 -17.34 10.32
N VAL A 118 38.98 -18.59 9.99
CA VAL A 118 39.20 -19.04 8.59
C VAL A 118 37.86 -19.49 7.99
N PRO A 119 37.27 -18.75 7.02
CA PRO A 119 36.04 -19.18 6.35
C PRO A 119 36.32 -20.35 5.40
N THR A 120 35.32 -21.19 5.14
CA THR A 120 35.48 -22.39 4.30
C THR A 120 36.00 -22.09 2.88
N SER A 121 35.68 -20.93 2.31
CA SER A 121 36.20 -20.56 0.99
C SER A 121 37.67 -20.11 0.99
N PHE A 122 38.21 -19.77 2.17
CA PHE A 122 39.62 -19.42 2.38
C PHE A 122 40.38 -20.45 3.24
N ASP A 123 39.78 -21.62 3.46
CA ASP A 123 40.41 -22.79 4.06
C ASP A 123 41.07 -23.61 2.95
N ASN A 124 42.36 -23.90 3.08
CA ASN A 124 43.19 -24.61 2.11
C ASN A 124 43.13 -24.03 0.68
N ILE A 125 43.36 -22.72 0.54
CA ILE A 125 43.46 -22.06 -0.77
C ILE A 125 44.62 -22.66 -1.58
N ASP A 126 44.30 -23.13 -2.78
CA ASP A 126 45.24 -23.64 -3.78
C ASP A 126 44.81 -23.14 -5.17
N PHE A 127 45.47 -22.07 -5.65
CA PHE A 127 45.13 -21.47 -6.94
C PHE A 127 45.48 -22.36 -8.13
N ALA A 128 46.51 -23.21 -8.03
CA ALA A 128 46.85 -24.16 -9.10
C ALA A 128 45.77 -25.24 -9.24
N ALA A 129 45.22 -25.74 -8.12
CA ALA A 129 44.08 -26.65 -8.13
C ALA A 129 42.80 -26.01 -8.64
N GLN A 130 42.53 -24.75 -8.26
CA GLN A 130 41.26 -24.09 -8.59
C GLN A 130 41.21 -23.55 -10.01
N PHE A 131 42.31 -22.97 -10.50
CA PHE A 131 42.34 -22.22 -11.76
C PHE A 131 43.31 -22.81 -12.78
N GLY A 132 44.31 -23.57 -12.33
CA GLY A 132 45.40 -24.07 -13.16
C GLY A 132 46.63 -23.17 -13.11
N TYR A 133 47.78 -23.74 -13.48
CA TYR A 133 49.05 -23.00 -13.58
C TYR A 133 48.93 -21.84 -14.58
N GLN A 134 49.50 -20.69 -14.23
CA GLN A 134 49.47 -19.44 -15.02
C GLN A 134 48.05 -18.96 -15.37
N THR A 135 47.06 -19.28 -14.54
CA THR A 135 45.68 -18.80 -14.69
C THR A 135 45.24 -18.08 -13.42
N GLY A 136 44.85 -16.81 -13.57
CA GLY A 136 44.34 -15.98 -12.49
C GLY A 136 42.86 -16.25 -12.21
N GLY A 137 42.46 -16.16 -10.95
CA GLY A 137 41.08 -16.27 -10.54
C GLY A 137 40.78 -15.50 -9.25
N VAL A 138 39.56 -15.67 -8.76
CA VAL A 138 39.06 -15.01 -7.56
C VAL A 138 38.37 -16.02 -6.67
N VAL A 139 38.64 -15.92 -5.37
CA VAL A 139 37.88 -16.57 -4.31
C VAL A 139 37.25 -15.50 -3.44
N SER A 140 36.07 -15.78 -2.88
CA SER A 140 35.37 -14.80 -2.04
C SER A 140 34.69 -15.40 -0.82
N THR A 141 34.45 -14.56 0.17
CA THR A 141 33.67 -14.86 1.36
C THR A 141 32.91 -13.63 1.84
N ILE A 142 31.92 -13.83 2.70
CA ILE A 142 31.22 -12.74 3.39
C ILE A 142 31.63 -12.75 4.85
N ALA A 143 32.04 -11.60 5.38
CA ALA A 143 32.39 -11.41 6.77
C ALA A 143 31.48 -10.38 7.44
N THR A 144 31.27 -10.54 8.75
CA THR A 144 30.60 -9.55 9.60
C THR A 144 31.66 -8.83 10.43
N VAL A 145 31.76 -7.51 10.26
CA VAL A 145 32.71 -6.63 10.95
C VAL A 145 31.97 -5.88 12.04
N ASN A 146 32.48 -5.92 13.28
CA ASN A 146 31.79 -5.35 14.45
C ASN A 146 32.50 -4.13 15.06
N ASP A 147 33.80 -3.97 14.80
CA ASP A 147 34.66 -2.96 15.42
C ASP A 147 35.05 -1.82 14.46
N GLY A 148 34.51 -1.84 13.24
CA GLY A 148 34.81 -0.88 12.19
C GLY A 148 36.13 -1.15 11.46
N ILE A 149 36.81 -2.28 11.69
CA ILE A 149 38.04 -2.66 10.98
C ILE A 149 37.92 -4.10 10.47
N LEU A 150 37.97 -4.30 9.15
CA LEU A 150 38.05 -5.62 8.54
C LEU A 150 39.51 -6.09 8.53
N ASN A 151 39.79 -7.22 9.17
CA ASN A 151 41.11 -7.80 9.34
C ASN A 151 41.27 -9.08 8.50
N LEU A 152 42.38 -9.19 7.77
CA LEU A 152 42.81 -10.39 7.07
C LEU A 152 44.16 -10.85 7.61
N GLU A 153 44.32 -12.15 7.86
CA GLU A 153 45.60 -12.76 8.24
C GLU A 153 45.89 -13.98 7.36
N PHE A 154 47.04 -13.98 6.70
CA PHE A 154 47.47 -15.05 5.81
C PHE A 154 48.27 -16.09 6.59
N GLY A 155 47.67 -17.27 6.77
CA GLY A 155 48.25 -18.39 7.51
C GLY A 155 49.09 -19.31 6.64
N HIS A 156 50.22 -19.77 7.16
CA HIS A 156 51.10 -20.72 6.47
C HIS A 156 50.51 -22.14 6.45
N GLY A 157 50.63 -22.80 5.30
CA GLY A 157 50.32 -24.22 5.11
C GLY A 157 51.45 -24.97 4.39
N VAL A 158 51.19 -25.42 3.17
CA VAL A 158 52.21 -25.93 2.24
C VAL A 158 52.73 -24.77 1.40
N GLU A 159 54.04 -24.53 1.44
CA GLU A 159 54.68 -23.39 0.75
C GLU A 159 54.13 -22.03 1.27
N ASN A 160 54.63 -20.91 0.76
CA ASN A 160 54.34 -19.58 1.31
C ASN A 160 52.93 -19.06 0.91
N PRO A 161 52.14 -18.43 1.79
CA PRO A 161 50.90 -17.78 1.37
C PRO A 161 51.20 -16.60 0.43
N MET A 162 50.29 -16.35 -0.51
CA MET A 162 50.46 -15.28 -1.51
C MET A 162 49.12 -14.67 -1.97
N ILE A 163 49.17 -13.44 -2.47
CA ILE A 163 48.00 -12.77 -3.04
C ILE A 163 48.40 -11.78 -4.12
N SER A 164 47.59 -11.65 -5.17
CA SER A 164 47.77 -10.72 -6.29
C SER A 164 46.88 -9.48 -6.17
N GLY A 165 45.66 -9.63 -5.64
CA GLY A 165 44.80 -8.49 -5.38
C GLY A 165 43.76 -8.73 -4.30
N ILE A 166 43.28 -7.65 -3.71
CA ILE A 166 42.24 -7.65 -2.67
C ILE A 166 41.17 -6.65 -3.07
N GLU A 167 39.90 -7.05 -3.02
CA GLU A 167 38.74 -6.16 -3.19
C GLU A 167 37.77 -6.36 -2.03
N ILE A 168 37.29 -5.25 -1.45
CA ILE A 168 36.32 -5.26 -0.35
C ILE A 168 35.08 -4.50 -0.79
N LEU A 169 33.92 -5.17 -0.69
CA LEU A 169 32.63 -4.60 -1.04
C LEU A 169 31.72 -4.56 0.19
N GLU A 170 31.02 -3.46 0.37
CA GLU A 170 29.95 -3.33 1.36
C GLU A 170 28.68 -4.03 0.86
N LEU A 171 28.12 -4.88 1.71
CA LEU A 171 26.86 -5.58 1.45
C LEU A 171 25.74 -4.96 2.26
N PRO A 172 24.49 -4.96 1.74
CA PRO A 172 23.33 -4.60 2.53
C PRO A 172 23.22 -5.45 3.79
N ALA A 173 22.71 -4.85 4.87
CA ALA A 173 22.39 -5.57 6.10
C ALA A 173 21.48 -6.78 5.79
N THR A 174 21.76 -7.93 6.41
CA THR A 174 20.84 -9.07 6.40
C THR A 174 19.75 -8.81 7.41
N GLY A 175 18.53 -8.66 6.92
CA GLY A 175 17.35 -8.41 7.71
C GLY A 175 16.20 -8.05 6.80
N THR A 176 14.97 -8.36 7.20
CA THR A 176 13.78 -7.86 6.50
C THR A 176 13.36 -6.57 7.17
N GLY A 177 13.27 -5.48 6.41
CA GLY A 177 12.61 -4.29 6.92
C GLY A 177 11.11 -4.53 7.04
N GLU A 178 10.55 -4.24 8.21
CA GLU A 178 9.10 -4.34 8.44
C GLU A 178 8.64 -3.40 9.55
N ALA A 179 7.48 -2.77 9.38
CA ALA A 179 6.85 -1.98 10.43
C ALA A 179 5.33 -2.08 10.41
N VAL A 180 4.73 -1.98 11.59
CA VAL A 180 3.29 -1.87 11.78
C VAL A 180 2.95 -0.44 12.16
N LEU A 181 1.98 0.16 11.45
CA LEU A 181 1.34 1.41 11.84
C LEU A 181 -0.05 1.08 12.39
N ALA A 182 -0.39 1.61 13.57
CA ALA A 182 -1.71 1.52 14.16
C ALA A 182 -2.21 2.92 14.54
N ILE A 183 -3.48 3.21 14.24
CA ILE A 183 -4.13 4.51 14.52
C ILE A 183 -5.40 4.25 15.31
N THR A 184 -5.51 4.87 16.49
CA THR A 184 -6.66 4.81 17.42
C THR A 184 -7.18 3.38 17.66
N ALA A 185 -6.25 2.42 17.64
CA ALA A 185 -6.57 1.00 17.57
C ALA A 185 -7.34 0.49 18.80
N ASN A 186 -8.16 -0.54 18.58
CA ASN A 186 -8.93 -1.27 19.57
C ASN A 186 -9.96 -0.39 20.33
N SER A 187 -10.61 0.52 19.61
CA SER A 187 -11.62 1.42 20.19
C SER A 187 -12.95 1.34 19.44
N ASP A 188 -14.01 0.99 20.17
CA ASP A 188 -15.38 0.99 19.66
C ASP A 188 -16.09 2.35 19.82
N ASN A 189 -15.36 3.40 20.20
CA ASN A 189 -15.88 4.76 20.13
C ASN A 189 -15.62 5.35 18.75
N VAL A 190 -16.64 5.36 17.88
CA VAL A 190 -16.56 5.93 16.51
C VAL A 190 -16.13 7.41 16.48
N GLN A 191 -16.38 8.17 17.56
CA GLN A 191 -15.95 9.58 17.67
C GLN A 191 -14.51 9.74 18.20
N LEU A 192 -13.71 8.67 18.27
CA LEU A 192 -12.35 8.78 18.82
C LEU A 192 -11.44 9.55 17.86
N SER A 193 -10.96 10.71 18.32
CA SER A 193 -10.05 11.56 17.56
C SER A 193 -8.57 11.20 17.76
N ASN A 194 -7.81 11.37 16.69
CA ASN A 194 -6.36 11.26 16.68
C ASN A 194 -5.63 12.46 17.34
N TYR A 195 -6.37 13.46 17.82
CA TYR A 195 -5.88 14.50 18.75
C TYR A 195 -5.31 13.90 20.06
N GLY A 196 -5.88 12.77 20.50
CA GLY A 196 -5.50 12.08 21.74
C GLY A 196 -4.05 11.59 21.73
N ALA A 197 -3.40 11.56 22.89
CA ALA A 197 -2.00 11.11 22.99
C ALA A 197 -1.82 9.65 22.56
N ASN A 198 -0.72 9.34 21.87
CA ASN A 198 -0.41 8.03 21.27
C ASN A 198 -1.53 7.50 20.36
N SER A 199 -2.28 8.39 19.72
CA SER A 199 -3.29 8.02 18.73
C SER A 199 -2.66 7.33 17.52
N PHE A 200 -1.43 7.67 17.17
CA PHE A 200 -0.62 6.95 16.19
C PHE A 200 0.50 6.19 16.91
N GLN A 201 0.71 4.95 16.51
CA GLN A 201 1.81 4.12 16.99
C GLN A 201 2.47 3.42 15.81
N ILE A 202 3.78 3.57 15.69
CA ILE A 202 4.60 2.83 14.72
C ILE A 202 5.48 1.87 15.51
N THR A 203 5.46 0.59 15.16
CA THR A 203 6.32 -0.44 15.75
C THR A 203 7.22 -1.02 14.67
N ASN A 204 8.53 -1.07 14.91
CA ASN A 204 9.47 -1.76 14.03
C ASN A 204 9.40 -3.27 14.32
N THR A 205 8.72 -4.03 13.46
CA THR A 205 8.60 -5.49 13.63
C THR A 205 9.68 -6.25 12.87
N GLY A 206 10.44 -5.56 12.01
CA GLY A 206 11.52 -6.12 11.22
C GLY A 206 12.88 -6.11 11.91
N ASP A 207 13.90 -6.49 11.14
CA ASP A 207 15.28 -6.57 11.61
C ASP A 207 16.08 -5.29 11.35
N LYS A 208 15.63 -4.49 10.37
CA LYS A 208 16.34 -3.28 9.93
C LYS A 208 15.94 -2.08 10.78
N LYS A 209 16.89 -1.18 11.04
CA LYS A 209 16.60 0.11 11.66
C LYS A 209 15.81 0.98 10.69
N ILE A 210 14.80 1.67 11.22
CA ILE A 210 13.99 2.62 10.45
C ILE A 210 14.67 4.00 10.50
N ALA A 211 14.87 4.61 9.34
CA ALA A 211 15.41 5.96 9.21
C ALA A 211 14.29 7.02 9.07
N GLN A 212 13.18 6.64 8.44
CA GLN A 212 12.07 7.55 8.17
C GLN A 212 10.76 6.79 7.99
N VAL A 213 9.65 7.41 8.40
CA VAL A 213 8.29 6.99 8.03
C VAL A 213 7.51 8.18 7.50
N THR A 214 6.92 8.01 6.32
CA THR A 214 5.99 8.96 5.73
C THR A 214 4.59 8.35 5.72
N ILE A 215 3.59 9.09 6.23
CA ILE A 215 2.18 8.69 6.22
C ILE A 215 1.44 9.64 5.29
N ASP A 216 0.72 9.09 4.30
CA ASP A 216 0.00 9.82 3.26
C ASP A 216 -1.48 9.42 3.27
N VAL A 217 -2.34 10.41 3.53
CA VAL A 217 -3.78 10.24 3.69
C VAL A 217 -4.59 10.61 2.44
N THR A 218 -3.94 10.95 1.33
CA THR A 218 -4.60 11.39 0.07
C THR A 218 -5.70 10.42 -0.39
N ASN A 219 -5.49 9.12 -0.19
CA ASN A 219 -6.40 8.06 -0.63
C ASN A 219 -7.26 7.47 0.49
N ALA A 220 -7.32 8.12 1.67
CA ALA A 220 -8.16 7.71 2.78
C ALA A 220 -9.62 7.48 2.35
N LEU A 221 -10.30 6.62 3.10
CA LEU A 221 -11.74 6.36 2.97
C LEU A 221 -12.56 7.64 3.17
N TYR A 222 -12.08 8.57 4.01
CA TYR A 222 -12.61 9.92 4.13
C TYR A 222 -11.59 10.90 3.54
N ARG A 223 -11.71 11.19 2.24
CA ARG A 223 -10.79 12.08 1.51
C ARG A 223 -10.86 13.56 1.91
N ASP A 224 -11.83 13.93 2.72
CA ASP A 224 -11.91 15.28 3.28
C ASP A 224 -10.96 15.47 4.48
N ALA A 225 -10.47 14.39 5.09
CA ALA A 225 -9.58 14.46 6.24
C ALA A 225 -8.16 14.92 5.85
N VAL A 226 -7.65 15.94 6.54
CA VAL A 226 -6.30 16.50 6.35
C VAL A 226 -5.61 16.68 7.69
N PHE A 227 -4.28 16.68 7.70
CA PHE A 227 -3.52 17.08 8.90
C PHE A 227 -3.64 18.58 9.13
N ASP A 228 -4.08 18.99 10.34
CA ASP A 228 -4.26 20.39 10.71
C ASP A 228 -3.45 20.77 11.96
N PRO A 229 -2.13 20.95 11.83
CA PRO A 229 -1.30 21.31 12.97
C PRO A 229 -1.55 22.74 13.50
N SER A 230 -2.44 23.52 12.87
CA SER A 230 -2.59 24.97 13.13
C SER A 230 -4.02 25.46 13.31
N GLY A 231 -5.04 24.62 13.13
CA GLY A 231 -6.47 24.96 13.23
C GLY A 231 -6.93 25.83 12.06
N ALA A 232 -6.33 25.64 10.88
CA ALA A 232 -6.57 26.44 9.69
C ALA A 232 -7.23 25.65 8.55
N ALA A 233 -7.11 24.34 8.58
CA ALA A 233 -7.62 23.42 7.57
C ALA A 233 -8.97 22.82 7.97
N GLY A 234 -9.28 22.77 9.26
CA GLY A 234 -10.56 22.34 9.80
C GLY A 234 -11.12 23.33 10.81
N ASP A 235 -11.54 22.83 11.96
CA ASP A 235 -12.00 23.72 13.00
C ASP A 235 -10.83 24.44 13.72
N THR A 236 -11.14 25.38 14.62
CA THR A 236 -10.11 26.20 15.28
C THR A 236 -9.33 25.49 16.40
N ALA A 237 -9.77 24.30 16.83
CA ALA A 237 -8.95 23.45 17.69
C ALA A 237 -7.77 22.94 16.88
N PHE A 238 -6.62 22.78 17.54
CA PHE A 238 -5.43 22.29 16.85
C PHE A 238 -4.46 21.63 17.82
N LYS A 239 -3.62 20.79 17.23
CA LYS A 239 -2.47 20.16 17.86
C LYS A 239 -1.41 19.89 16.79
N ALA A 240 -0.25 20.52 16.95
CA ALA A 240 0.91 20.21 16.13
C ALA A 240 1.37 18.76 16.36
N LEU A 241 2.07 18.18 15.38
CA LEU A 241 2.67 16.87 15.48
C LEU A 241 3.53 16.76 16.76
N THR A 242 3.08 15.92 17.68
CA THR A 242 3.62 15.80 19.04
C THR A 242 4.05 14.37 19.29
N ILE A 243 5.34 14.18 19.58
CA ILE A 243 5.85 12.89 20.06
C ILE A 243 5.42 12.71 21.52
N ASP A 244 4.52 11.76 21.76
CA ASP A 244 3.99 11.47 23.09
C ASP A 244 4.87 10.42 23.81
N THR A 245 5.36 9.44 23.05
CA THR A 245 6.25 8.36 23.51
C THR A 245 7.40 8.18 22.53
N ASN A 246 8.63 8.54 22.93
CA ASN A 246 9.81 8.39 22.07
C ASN A 246 10.15 6.90 21.84
N GLY A 247 10.08 6.06 22.88
CA GLY A 247 10.35 4.63 22.75
C GLY A 247 11.83 4.27 22.52
N ALA A 248 12.76 5.19 22.77
CA ALA A 248 14.18 5.08 22.45
C ALA A 248 14.50 4.99 20.95
N THR A 249 13.56 5.41 20.10
CA THR A 249 13.64 5.25 18.64
C THR A 249 14.58 6.24 17.95
N GLY A 250 15.21 7.16 18.68
CA GLY A 250 15.97 8.26 18.08
C GLY A 250 15.11 9.24 17.27
N VAL A 251 13.79 9.27 17.48
CA VAL A 251 12.88 10.15 16.74
C VAL A 251 13.29 11.62 16.88
N VAL A 252 13.47 12.27 15.73
CA VAL A 252 13.83 13.67 15.64
C VAL A 252 12.59 14.51 15.93
N THR A 253 12.75 15.60 16.70
CA THR A 253 11.65 16.51 17.01
C THR A 253 11.01 17.05 15.72
N PRO A 254 9.68 16.90 15.54
CA PRO A 254 8.97 17.41 14.36
C PRO A 254 9.21 18.89 14.09
N SER A 255 9.19 19.27 12.82
CA SER A 255 9.35 20.66 12.38
C SER A 255 8.41 20.99 11.22
N ALA A 256 8.49 22.20 10.66
CA ALA A 256 7.72 22.57 9.47
C ALA A 256 7.99 21.64 8.26
N SER A 257 9.17 21.00 8.19
CA SER A 257 9.48 20.02 7.14
C SER A 257 8.77 18.68 7.32
N SER A 258 8.22 18.42 8.51
CA SER A 258 7.48 17.18 8.80
C SER A 258 6.10 17.15 8.16
N TYR A 259 5.64 18.25 7.56
CA TYR A 259 4.33 18.35 6.93
C TYR A 259 4.49 18.44 5.41
N LEU A 260 3.85 17.54 4.69
CA LEU A 260 4.06 17.29 3.27
C LEU A 260 2.74 17.35 2.50
N GLY A 261 2.79 17.85 1.26
CA GLY A 261 1.61 18.00 0.41
C GLY A 261 0.68 19.12 0.89
N THR A 262 -0.07 19.73 -0.04
CA THR A 262 -1.13 20.68 0.32
C THR A 262 -2.42 19.92 0.46
N GLY A 263 -3.02 19.94 1.66
CA GLY A 263 -4.32 19.36 1.93
C GLY A 263 -5.37 20.46 2.10
N GLY A 264 -6.41 20.43 1.27
CA GLY A 264 -7.54 21.35 1.40
C GLY A 264 -7.17 22.84 1.39
N ALA A 265 -7.74 23.61 2.32
CA ALA A 265 -7.59 25.06 2.41
C ALA A 265 -6.22 25.50 2.96
N ALA A 266 -5.72 24.80 3.98
CA ALA A 266 -4.49 25.15 4.68
C ALA A 266 -3.80 23.97 5.44
N GLY A 267 -4.23 22.74 5.17
CA GLY A 267 -3.73 21.52 5.82
C GLY A 267 -2.69 20.80 4.98
N PHE A 268 -2.43 19.55 5.33
CA PHE A 268 -1.43 18.71 4.70
C PHE A 268 -1.98 17.31 4.44
N GLU A 269 -1.55 16.70 3.34
CA GLU A 269 -1.95 15.33 2.96
C GLU A 269 -1.01 14.26 3.54
N ALA A 270 0.16 14.67 4.01
CA ALA A 270 1.14 13.73 4.53
C ALA A 270 1.96 14.32 5.67
N ILE A 271 2.49 13.44 6.51
CA ILE A 271 3.50 13.75 7.53
C ILE A 271 4.72 12.86 7.39
N GLU A 272 5.87 13.36 7.86
CA GLU A 272 7.15 12.67 7.87
C GLU A 272 7.78 12.69 9.28
N LEU A 273 8.11 11.50 9.75
CA LEU A 273 8.93 11.26 10.94
C LEU A 273 10.31 10.78 10.50
N VAL A 274 11.35 11.38 11.07
CA VAL A 274 12.76 11.03 10.81
C VAL A 274 13.38 10.56 12.12
N PHE A 275 14.29 9.58 12.03
CA PHE A 275 14.94 8.95 13.16
C PHE A 275 16.47 9.06 13.00
N ASP A 276 17.16 9.55 14.03
CA ASP A 276 18.62 9.67 14.04
C ASP A 276 19.24 8.41 14.64
N GLU A 277 19.98 7.64 13.83
CA GLU A 277 20.64 6.40 14.26
C GLU A 277 21.70 6.59 15.36
N ASN A 278 22.15 7.84 15.57
CA ASN A 278 23.15 8.18 16.59
C ASN A 278 22.51 8.59 17.94
N VAL A 279 21.19 8.73 17.99
CA VAL A 279 20.43 9.07 19.20
C VAL A 279 19.67 7.83 19.65
N ASP A 280 19.90 7.39 20.88
CA ASP A 280 19.30 6.18 21.47
C ASP A 280 19.51 4.88 20.68
N GLY A 281 20.35 4.90 19.63
CA GLY A 281 20.58 3.75 18.74
C GLY A 281 19.74 3.79 17.45
N GLY A 282 18.90 4.82 17.25
CA GLY A 282 17.92 4.88 16.17
C GLY A 282 16.72 3.98 16.43
N PHE A 283 15.86 3.82 15.42
CA PHE A 283 14.63 3.06 15.57
C PHE A 283 14.89 1.57 15.34
N GLU A 284 15.24 0.85 16.40
CA GLU A 284 15.62 -0.57 16.38
C GLU A 284 14.42 -1.53 16.37
N ALA A 285 14.69 -2.81 16.16
CA ALA A 285 13.69 -3.86 16.16
C ALA A 285 12.94 -3.93 17.50
N GLN A 286 11.63 -4.16 17.44
CA GLN A 286 10.68 -4.25 18.56
C GLN A 286 10.44 -2.95 19.34
N GLU A 287 11.02 -1.83 18.92
CA GLU A 287 10.70 -0.54 19.49
C GLU A 287 9.37 0.00 18.93
N THR A 288 8.76 0.91 19.68
CA THR A 288 7.53 1.60 19.29
C THR A 288 7.65 3.08 19.58
N VAL A 289 7.37 3.93 18.58
CA VAL A 289 7.14 5.36 18.77
C VAL A 289 5.64 5.63 18.81
N GLY A 290 5.21 6.48 19.73
CA GLY A 290 3.83 6.94 19.85
C GLY A 290 3.75 8.46 19.70
N PHE A 291 2.79 8.93 18.90
CA PHE A 291 2.61 10.34 18.62
C PHE A 291 1.14 10.66 18.36
N SER A 292 0.87 11.96 18.25
CA SER A 292 -0.45 12.49 17.95
C SER A 292 -0.36 13.82 17.25
N ILE A 293 -1.43 14.15 16.54
CA ILE A 293 -1.58 15.37 15.75
C ILE A 293 -3.08 15.60 15.57
N ASP A 294 -3.49 16.84 15.40
CA ASP A 294 -4.86 17.11 14.96
C ASP A 294 -5.01 16.84 13.48
N MET A 295 -6.12 16.21 13.15
CA MET A 295 -6.60 16.10 11.79
C MET A 295 -8.04 16.52 11.81
N ASP A 296 -8.48 17.13 10.72
CA ASP A 296 -9.84 17.62 10.58
C ASP A 296 -10.37 17.32 9.18
N PRO A 297 -11.70 17.24 9.03
CA PRO A 297 -12.32 17.37 7.73
C PRO A 297 -12.17 18.79 7.18
N ASN A 298 -11.67 18.92 5.97
CA ASN A 298 -11.44 20.21 5.34
C ASN A 298 -12.75 20.96 4.98
N SER A 299 -13.88 20.25 4.90
CA SER A 299 -15.21 20.84 4.72
C SER A 299 -15.66 21.76 5.87
N VAL A 300 -14.95 21.79 6.99
CA VAL A 300 -15.26 22.69 8.12
C VAL A 300 -14.20 23.78 8.33
N ALA A 301 -13.29 23.98 7.38
CA ALA A 301 -12.16 24.91 7.51
C ALA A 301 -12.55 26.31 8.03
N GLY A 302 -11.87 26.76 9.08
CA GLY A 302 -12.04 28.06 9.74
C GLY A 302 -13.20 28.13 10.74
N SER A 303 -13.88 27.01 11.02
CA SER A 303 -15.02 26.98 11.93
C SER A 303 -14.60 26.96 13.40
N GLU A 304 -15.25 27.77 14.24
CA GLU A 304 -15.01 27.68 15.68
C GLU A 304 -15.53 26.35 16.25
N LYS A 305 -14.72 25.65 17.05
CA LYS A 305 -15.01 24.29 17.58
C LYS A 305 -16.38 24.17 18.24
N ALA A 306 -16.65 25.05 19.22
CA ALA A 306 -17.85 24.95 20.04
C ALA A 306 -19.16 25.15 19.26
N PRO A 307 -19.34 26.21 18.44
CA PRO A 307 -20.56 26.32 17.63
C PRO A 307 -20.66 25.24 16.54
N LEU A 308 -19.53 24.69 16.05
CA LEU A 308 -19.52 23.56 15.12
C LEU A 308 -20.15 22.32 15.76
N ASP A 309 -19.62 21.84 16.88
CA ASP A 309 -20.15 20.67 17.58
C ASP A 309 -21.59 20.87 18.07
N ASN A 310 -21.94 22.09 18.49
CA ASN A 310 -23.30 22.39 18.93
C ASN A 310 -24.34 22.37 17.79
N GLY A 311 -23.90 22.38 16.54
CA GLY A 311 -24.76 22.30 15.36
C GLY A 311 -25.10 20.88 14.93
N THR A 312 -24.55 19.88 15.63
CA THR A 312 -24.61 18.47 15.23
C THR A 312 -25.86 17.77 15.73
N ASN A 313 -26.29 16.75 14.99
CA ASN A 313 -27.29 15.79 15.45
C ASN A 313 -27.03 14.43 14.80
N PRO A 314 -26.75 13.37 15.59
CA PRO A 314 -26.51 13.37 17.04
C PRO A 314 -25.31 14.26 17.44
N PHE A 315 -25.11 14.49 18.75
CA PHE A 315 -23.95 15.26 19.21
C PHE A 315 -22.63 14.61 18.74
N TRP A 316 -21.79 15.39 18.08
CA TRP A 316 -20.56 14.91 17.44
C TRP A 316 -19.37 15.82 17.69
N ASP A 317 -18.19 15.21 17.79
CA ASP A 317 -16.89 15.86 17.60
C ASP A 317 -16.61 15.97 16.09
N VAL A 318 -16.91 17.12 15.48
CA VAL A 318 -16.84 17.25 14.00
C VAL A 318 -15.40 17.27 13.49
N GLY A 319 -14.52 17.99 14.19
CA GLY A 319 -13.09 18.05 13.85
C GLY A 319 -12.36 16.74 14.11
N GLY A 320 -12.88 15.87 14.99
CA GLY A 320 -12.22 14.60 15.31
C GLY A 320 -12.17 13.62 14.13
N VAL A 321 -10.96 13.18 13.77
CA VAL A 321 -10.72 12.11 12.79
C VAL A 321 -10.12 10.88 13.46
N SER A 322 -10.69 9.71 13.20
CA SER A 322 -10.25 8.41 13.68
C SER A 322 -9.36 7.67 12.66
N GLY A 323 -8.64 6.66 13.11
CA GLY A 323 -7.91 5.74 12.24
C GLY A 323 -8.79 5.00 11.25
N ALA A 324 -10.02 4.65 11.63
CA ALA A 324 -10.98 3.98 10.74
C ALA A 324 -11.39 4.86 9.55
N GLU A 325 -11.43 6.18 9.72
CA GLU A 325 -11.67 7.14 8.62
C GLU A 325 -10.46 7.24 7.67
N LEU A 326 -9.27 6.87 8.17
CA LEU A 326 -8.00 6.84 7.42
C LEU A 326 -7.70 5.48 6.76
N ILE A 327 -8.65 4.54 6.73
CA ILE A 327 -8.47 3.30 5.98
C ILE A 327 -8.14 3.62 4.51
N ASN A 328 -7.28 2.82 3.88
CA ASN A 328 -6.71 3.04 2.55
C ASN A 328 -5.68 4.19 2.44
N SER A 329 -5.36 4.90 3.53
CA SER A 329 -4.13 5.69 3.60
C SER A 329 -2.89 4.79 3.49
N SER A 330 -1.83 5.32 2.90
CA SER A 330 -0.57 4.60 2.72
C SER A 330 0.51 5.12 3.66
N PHE A 331 1.46 4.27 4.01
CA PHE A 331 2.67 4.70 4.71
C PHE A 331 3.90 4.02 4.13
N THR A 332 4.96 4.79 3.96
CA THR A 332 6.25 4.31 3.43
C THR A 332 7.29 4.39 4.53
N VAL A 333 7.97 3.27 4.74
CA VAL A 333 9.07 3.11 5.69
C VAL A 333 10.37 3.08 4.89
N THR A 334 11.31 3.96 5.24
CA THR A 334 12.66 3.97 4.71
C THR A 334 13.61 3.48 5.79
N TYR A 335 14.45 2.50 5.45
CA TYR A 335 15.43 1.90 6.35
C TYR A 335 16.78 2.60 6.24
N THR A 336 17.67 2.43 7.23
CA THR A 336 18.99 3.10 7.24
C THR A 336 19.90 2.69 6.08
N ASP A 337 19.64 1.56 5.44
CA ASP A 337 20.34 1.13 4.21
C ASP A 337 19.77 1.76 2.91
N GLY A 338 18.80 2.67 3.03
CA GLY A 338 18.15 3.38 1.93
C GLY A 338 17.09 2.57 1.19
N THR A 339 16.83 1.32 1.59
CA THR A 339 15.72 0.53 1.03
C THR A 339 14.39 0.94 1.66
N THR A 340 13.27 0.59 1.03
CA THR A 340 11.93 0.97 1.50
C THR A 340 10.95 -0.20 1.54
N SER A 341 9.83 -0.01 2.21
CA SER A 341 8.61 -0.81 2.11
C SER A 341 7.40 0.10 2.28
N THR A 342 6.27 -0.28 1.70
CA THR A 342 5.01 0.48 1.81
C THR A 342 3.91 -0.44 2.34
N GLY A 343 3.07 0.11 3.21
CA GLY A 343 1.85 -0.53 3.71
C GLY A 343 0.64 0.38 3.52
N GLU A 344 -0.54 -0.21 3.62
CA GLU A 344 -1.82 0.49 3.57
C GLU A 344 -2.63 0.16 4.83
N LEU A 345 -3.39 1.14 5.31
CA LEU A 345 -4.22 0.98 6.50
C LEU A 345 -5.49 0.20 6.16
N GLN A 346 -5.79 -0.82 6.97
CA GLN A 346 -7.04 -1.56 6.99
C GLN A 346 -7.68 -1.43 8.38
N SER A 347 -9.01 -1.56 8.49
CA SER A 347 -9.71 -1.63 9.78
C SER A 347 -9.10 -2.71 10.66
N ASP A 348 -8.91 -2.42 11.95
CA ASP A 348 -8.54 -3.42 12.95
C ASP A 348 -9.76 -4.24 13.45
N GLY A 349 -10.97 -3.86 13.04
CA GLY A 349 -12.24 -4.49 13.39
C GLY A 349 -13.08 -3.68 14.38
N SER A 350 -12.50 -2.63 14.98
CA SER A 350 -13.18 -1.71 15.88
C SER A 350 -13.80 -0.51 15.14
N GLN A 351 -14.58 0.32 15.85
CA GLN A 351 -15.27 1.48 15.26
C GLN A 351 -14.34 2.65 14.91
N ALA A 352 -13.14 2.73 15.49
CA ALA A 352 -12.22 3.85 15.26
C ALA A 352 -10.81 3.41 14.84
N GLY A 353 -10.50 2.11 14.92
CA GLY A 353 -9.15 1.63 14.72
C GLY A 353 -8.82 1.24 13.28
N ALA A 354 -7.62 1.61 12.85
CA ALA A 354 -7.00 1.04 11.66
C ALA A 354 -5.54 0.66 11.93
N GLN A 355 -5.05 -0.29 11.14
CA GLN A 355 -3.69 -0.80 11.19
C GLN A 355 -3.19 -1.23 9.82
N GLY A 356 -1.89 -1.19 9.61
CA GLY A 356 -1.26 -1.61 8.36
C GLY A 356 0.13 -2.20 8.59
N LEU A 357 0.57 -3.02 7.63
CA LEU A 357 1.88 -3.65 7.63
C LEU A 357 2.66 -3.21 6.39
N ALA A 358 3.82 -2.57 6.60
CA ALA A 358 4.80 -2.33 5.56
C ALA A 358 5.90 -3.38 5.71
N SER A 359 6.14 -4.20 4.68
CA SER A 359 7.17 -5.25 4.71
C SER A 359 7.95 -5.27 3.41
N GLN A 360 9.25 -5.55 3.48
CA GLN A 360 10.09 -5.76 2.29
C GLN A 360 9.87 -7.13 1.63
N ASN A 361 9.16 -8.03 2.31
CA ASN A 361 8.73 -9.33 1.79
C ASN A 361 7.19 -9.45 1.84
N PRO A 362 6.44 -8.57 1.17
CA PRO A 362 4.99 -8.57 1.26
C PRO A 362 4.41 -9.82 0.59
N THR A 363 3.41 -10.44 1.21
CA THR A 363 2.69 -11.56 0.59
C THR A 363 1.87 -11.10 -0.63
N SER A 364 1.37 -9.86 -0.61
CA SER A 364 0.64 -9.17 -1.67
C SER A 364 -0.53 -9.99 -2.24
N ILE A 365 -1.41 -10.47 -1.38
CA ILE A 365 -2.57 -11.27 -1.79
C ILE A 365 -3.71 -10.34 -2.23
N PRO A 366 -4.17 -10.40 -3.49
CA PRO A 366 -5.25 -9.54 -3.96
C PRO A 366 -6.62 -10.06 -3.50
N VAL A 367 -7.54 -9.14 -3.30
CA VAL A 367 -8.98 -9.39 -3.18
C VAL A 367 -9.73 -8.51 -4.19
N SER A 368 -10.80 -9.02 -4.76
CA SER A 368 -11.75 -8.25 -5.55
C SER A 368 -13.00 -8.03 -4.72
N LEU A 369 -13.39 -6.76 -4.60
CA LEU A 369 -14.65 -6.33 -4.05
C LEU A 369 -15.48 -5.74 -5.19
N SER A 370 -16.76 -6.12 -5.24
CA SER A 370 -17.73 -5.44 -6.08
C SER A 370 -18.99 -5.09 -5.30
N VAL A 371 -19.47 -3.85 -5.45
CA VAL A 371 -20.71 -3.39 -4.84
C VAL A 371 -21.63 -2.84 -5.93
N ASN A 372 -22.83 -3.40 -6.10
CA ASN A 372 -23.72 -3.09 -7.24
C ASN A 372 -23.02 -3.20 -8.63
N ASN A 373 -22.11 -4.16 -8.79
CA ASN A 373 -21.24 -4.35 -9.97
C ASN A 373 -20.19 -3.25 -10.19
N LEU A 374 -20.03 -2.30 -9.25
CA LEU A 374 -18.92 -1.36 -9.23
C LEU A 374 -17.68 -2.08 -8.68
N GLY A 375 -16.51 -1.84 -9.27
CA GLY A 375 -15.22 -2.29 -8.72
C GLY A 375 -14.56 -1.21 -7.87
N ALA A 376 -13.35 -1.48 -7.40
CA ALA A 376 -12.52 -0.53 -6.64
C ALA A 376 -12.49 0.87 -7.30
N GLY A 377 -12.67 1.92 -6.50
CA GLY A 377 -12.75 3.31 -6.96
C GLY A 377 -14.10 3.69 -7.61
N GLY A 378 -15.06 2.78 -7.65
CA GLY A 378 -16.37 3.00 -8.26
C GLY A 378 -17.28 3.91 -7.43
N VAL A 379 -18.14 4.66 -8.11
CA VAL A 379 -19.15 5.53 -7.50
C VAL A 379 -20.52 5.18 -8.10
N GLY A 380 -21.54 5.10 -7.25
CA GLY A 380 -22.91 4.83 -7.71
C GLY A 380 -23.93 5.06 -6.61
N THR A 381 -25.05 4.33 -6.70
CA THR A 381 -26.21 4.57 -5.85
C THR A 381 -26.80 3.28 -5.30
N TYR A 382 -27.60 3.40 -4.25
CA TYR A 382 -28.37 2.30 -3.65
C TYR A 382 -29.75 2.78 -3.21
N SER A 383 -30.72 1.86 -3.14
CA SER A 383 -32.10 2.15 -2.72
C SER A 383 -32.39 1.62 -1.32
N GLU A 384 -33.65 1.70 -0.88
CA GLU A 384 -34.11 1.18 0.40
C GLU A 384 -33.83 -0.32 0.63
N ASN A 385 -33.53 -1.07 -0.44
CA ASN A 385 -33.18 -2.49 -0.38
C ASN A 385 -31.69 -2.75 -0.05
N GLY A 386 -30.88 -1.69 0.03
CA GLY A 386 -29.43 -1.79 0.21
C GLY A 386 -28.69 -2.21 -1.09
N PRO A 387 -27.35 -2.16 -1.10
CA PRO A 387 -26.55 -2.63 -2.21
C PRO A 387 -26.27 -4.14 -2.17
N SER A 388 -25.91 -4.72 -3.31
CA SER A 388 -25.33 -6.06 -3.41
C SER A 388 -23.82 -6.00 -3.20
N VAL A 389 -23.28 -6.82 -2.28
CA VAL A 389 -21.85 -6.84 -1.93
C VAL A 389 -21.25 -8.20 -2.24
N ILE A 390 -20.35 -8.26 -3.23
CA ILE A 390 -19.69 -9.48 -3.70
C ILE A 390 -18.19 -9.40 -3.46
N VAL A 391 -17.61 -10.46 -2.89
CA VAL A 391 -16.16 -10.58 -2.73
C VAL A 391 -15.62 -11.81 -3.48
N ASN A 392 -14.40 -11.72 -3.98
CA ASN A 392 -13.69 -12.85 -4.56
C ASN A 392 -12.18 -12.75 -4.29
N GLY A 393 -11.51 -13.89 -4.15
CA GLY A 393 -10.08 -13.95 -3.92
C GLY A 393 -9.58 -15.39 -3.73
N PRO A 394 -8.27 -15.58 -3.51
CA PRO A 394 -7.65 -16.90 -3.43
C PRO A 394 -8.24 -17.77 -2.31
N ALA A 395 -8.55 -19.03 -2.63
CA ALA A 395 -9.13 -19.96 -1.67
C ALA A 395 -8.24 -20.18 -0.43
N GLY A 396 -8.84 -20.21 0.75
CA GLY A 396 -8.15 -20.45 2.02
C GLY A 396 -7.58 -19.19 2.69
N GLN A 397 -7.70 -18.02 2.06
CA GLN A 397 -7.34 -16.73 2.63
C GLN A 397 -8.54 -16.09 3.33
N THR A 398 -8.31 -15.22 4.31
CA THR A 398 -9.40 -14.48 4.97
C THR A 398 -9.45 -13.06 4.43
N ALA A 399 -10.56 -12.67 3.80
CA ALA A 399 -10.80 -11.29 3.40
C ALA A 399 -11.57 -10.55 4.50
N ARG A 400 -11.18 -9.31 4.77
CA ARG A 400 -11.97 -8.35 5.53
C ARG A 400 -12.62 -7.40 4.53
N VAL A 401 -13.94 -7.28 4.61
CA VAL A 401 -14.72 -6.26 3.91
C VAL A 401 -15.26 -5.28 4.95
N VAL A 402 -15.01 -4.00 4.73
CA VAL A 402 -15.44 -2.91 5.61
C VAL A 402 -16.51 -2.10 4.90
N LEU A 403 -17.60 -1.83 5.61
CA LEU A 403 -18.60 -0.83 5.28
C LEU A 403 -18.45 0.34 6.25
N THR A 404 -18.42 1.58 5.74
CA THR A 404 -18.62 2.79 6.54
C THR A 404 -19.94 3.43 6.17
N LYS A 405 -20.64 3.97 7.18
CA LYS A 405 -21.76 4.89 6.99
C LYS A 405 -21.28 6.28 7.38
N GLY A 406 -21.30 7.20 6.42
CA GLY A 406 -20.88 8.58 6.65
C GLY A 406 -22.07 9.51 6.81
N PHE A 407 -21.84 10.70 7.35
CA PHE A 407 -22.80 11.81 7.28
C PHE A 407 -22.11 13.16 7.18
N ILE A 408 -22.91 14.21 6.95
CA ILE A 408 -22.45 15.59 7.01
C ILE A 408 -22.81 16.18 8.37
N GLN A 409 -21.80 16.70 9.07
CA GLN A 409 -21.98 17.51 10.26
C GLN A 409 -21.30 18.89 10.10
N PRO A 410 -21.82 19.94 10.74
CA PRO A 410 -23.09 19.98 11.47
C PRO A 410 -24.31 19.99 10.52
N VAL A 411 -25.46 19.57 11.03
CA VAL A 411 -26.75 19.67 10.31
C VAL A 411 -27.49 20.99 10.55
N SER A 412 -27.04 21.80 11.52
CA SER A 412 -27.59 23.11 11.83
C SER A 412 -26.51 24.18 12.01
N LEU A 413 -26.71 25.33 11.36
CA LEU A 413 -25.86 26.50 11.52
C LEU A 413 -26.41 27.51 12.55
N ASP A 414 -27.48 27.17 13.26
CA ASP A 414 -28.07 28.03 14.29
C ASP A 414 -27.06 28.51 15.35
N PRO A 415 -26.10 27.69 15.82
CA PRO A 415 -25.07 28.17 16.75
C PRO A 415 -24.20 29.30 16.17
N PHE A 416 -23.93 29.28 14.86
CA PHE A 416 -23.19 30.35 14.18
C PHE A 416 -24.07 31.58 13.92
N LEU A 417 -25.29 31.37 13.44
CA LEU A 417 -26.24 32.44 13.10
C LEU A 417 -26.71 33.23 14.33
N ASN A 418 -26.81 32.58 15.49
CA ASN A 418 -27.17 33.22 16.77
C ASN A 418 -25.93 33.61 17.59
N GLY A 419 -24.75 33.42 17.03
CA GLY A 419 -23.46 33.63 17.67
C GLY A 419 -22.95 35.07 17.64
N THR A 420 -21.64 35.23 17.81
CA THR A 420 -20.93 36.51 17.69
C THR A 420 -21.00 37.06 16.26
N PRO A 421 -20.73 38.37 16.03
CA PRO A 421 -20.68 38.91 14.67
C PRO A 421 -19.68 38.21 13.74
N ALA A 422 -18.58 37.65 14.28
CA ALA A 422 -17.62 36.87 13.49
C ALA A 422 -18.21 35.52 13.06
N GLN A 423 -18.84 34.81 14.00
CA GLN A 423 -19.54 33.54 13.71
C GLN A 423 -20.66 33.72 12.68
N GLN A 424 -21.43 34.81 12.78
CA GLN A 424 -22.47 35.15 11.80
C GLN A 424 -21.91 35.44 10.40
N GLN A 425 -20.71 36.03 10.31
CA GLN A 425 -20.02 36.26 9.05
C GLN A 425 -19.43 34.97 8.46
N HIS A 426 -19.05 34.01 9.31
CA HIS A 426 -18.54 32.71 8.89
C HIS A 426 -19.63 31.73 8.47
N ALA A 427 -20.84 31.81 9.05
CA ALA A 427 -21.96 30.92 8.72
C ALA A 427 -22.19 30.69 7.20
N PRO A 428 -22.23 31.71 6.32
CA PRO A 428 -22.38 31.48 4.88
C PRO A 428 -21.17 30.81 4.21
N VAL A 429 -19.97 30.95 4.79
CA VAL A 429 -18.76 30.23 4.33
C VAL A 429 -18.91 28.76 4.65
N LEU A 430 -19.24 28.43 5.91
CA LEU A 430 -19.50 27.06 6.34
C LEU A 430 -20.62 26.40 5.54
N GLN A 431 -21.74 27.09 5.30
CA GLN A 431 -22.80 26.56 4.42
C GLN A 431 -22.26 26.20 3.03
N SER A 432 -21.47 27.09 2.42
CA SER A 432 -20.89 26.82 1.10
C SER A 432 -19.91 25.66 1.09
N GLN A 433 -19.19 25.43 2.19
CA GLN A 433 -18.27 24.29 2.32
C GLN A 433 -19.05 22.98 2.48
N LEU A 434 -20.11 22.96 3.30
CA LEU A 434 -20.99 21.80 3.45
C LEU A 434 -21.78 21.50 2.16
N ASP A 435 -22.23 22.51 1.43
CA ASP A 435 -22.86 22.34 0.11
C ASP A 435 -21.89 21.74 -0.91
N ALA A 436 -20.60 22.13 -0.85
CA ALA A 436 -19.56 21.56 -1.71
C ALA A 436 -19.27 20.10 -1.36
N LEU A 437 -19.21 19.76 -0.06
CA LEU A 437 -19.08 18.38 0.42
C LEU A 437 -20.27 17.53 -0.03
N ALA A 438 -21.49 18.05 0.09
CA ALA A 438 -22.72 17.38 -0.33
C ALA A 438 -22.77 17.05 -1.83
N ALA A 439 -21.96 17.73 -2.65
CA ALA A 439 -21.85 17.51 -4.09
C ALA A 439 -20.70 16.55 -4.49
N THR A 440 -19.94 16.01 -3.53
CA THR A 440 -18.86 15.06 -3.80
C THR A 440 -19.39 13.64 -4.00
N ASP A 441 -18.52 12.74 -4.48
CA ASP A 441 -18.84 11.32 -4.66
C ASP A 441 -19.21 10.62 -3.34
N PHE A 442 -18.65 11.09 -2.21
CA PHE A 442 -18.93 10.59 -0.87
C PHE A 442 -19.22 11.77 0.07
N PRO A 443 -20.49 12.19 0.20
CA PRO A 443 -20.89 13.39 0.93
C PRO A 443 -20.87 13.16 2.45
N ALA A 444 -19.67 12.98 3.01
CA ALA A 444 -19.48 12.78 4.44
C ALA A 444 -18.15 13.35 4.92
N ASN A 445 -18.20 14.02 6.07
CA ASN A 445 -17.01 14.50 6.78
C ASN A 445 -16.74 13.74 8.08
N ASN A 446 -17.69 12.93 8.54
CA ASN A 446 -17.53 12.09 9.70
C ASN A 446 -18.18 10.73 9.45
N ALA A 447 -17.57 9.67 9.98
CA ALA A 447 -18.19 8.36 10.06
C ALA A 447 -19.15 8.27 11.25
N VAL A 448 -20.32 7.66 11.08
CA VAL A 448 -21.25 7.37 12.19
C VAL A 448 -21.23 5.89 12.58
N GLU A 449 -20.81 5.00 11.69
CA GLU A 449 -20.70 3.57 11.93
C GLU A 449 -19.70 2.91 10.98
N PHE A 450 -18.96 1.93 11.49
CA PHE A 450 -18.23 0.96 10.69
C PHE A 450 -18.77 -0.44 10.93
N GLN A 451 -18.91 -1.23 9.87
CA GLN A 451 -19.21 -2.66 9.96
C GLN A 451 -18.11 -3.45 9.27
N THR A 452 -17.67 -4.54 9.88
CA THR A 452 -16.60 -5.39 9.35
C THR A 452 -17.09 -6.83 9.21
N VAL A 453 -16.81 -7.42 8.06
CA VAL A 453 -17.11 -8.82 7.76
C VAL A 453 -15.83 -9.52 7.35
N ASP A 454 -15.41 -10.48 8.17
CA ASP A 454 -14.30 -11.38 7.86
C ASP A 454 -14.84 -12.67 7.24
N VAL A 455 -14.37 -13.02 6.05
CA VAL A 455 -14.85 -14.17 5.29
C VAL A 455 -13.71 -15.02 4.76
N LEU A 456 -13.81 -16.33 4.95
CA LEU A 456 -12.90 -17.29 4.33
C LEU A 456 -13.21 -17.38 2.83
N LEU A 457 -12.25 -16.98 2.02
CA LEU A 457 -12.33 -16.99 0.58
C LEU A 457 -12.31 -18.42 0.05
N THR A 458 -13.13 -18.66 -0.98
CA THR A 458 -13.33 -19.99 -1.58
C THR A 458 -12.69 -20.14 -2.96
N GLY A 459 -12.16 -19.06 -3.55
CA GLY A 459 -11.66 -19.04 -4.93
C GLY A 459 -12.73 -18.69 -5.98
N VAL A 460 -13.96 -18.41 -5.56
CA VAL A 460 -15.08 -17.95 -6.41
C VAL A 460 -15.82 -16.80 -5.72
N GLU A 461 -16.69 -16.11 -6.46
CA GLU A 461 -17.53 -15.04 -5.95
C GLU A 461 -18.41 -15.50 -4.78
N GLN A 462 -18.42 -14.71 -3.71
CA GLN A 462 -19.21 -14.91 -2.51
C GLN A 462 -20.05 -13.65 -2.24
N ASP A 463 -21.35 -13.85 -2.08
CA ASP A 463 -22.30 -12.80 -1.73
C ASP A 463 -22.30 -12.58 -0.21
N LEU A 464 -21.92 -11.38 0.21
CA LEU A 464 -21.87 -10.94 1.61
C LEU A 464 -23.01 -9.99 1.97
N THR A 465 -23.93 -9.71 1.04
CA THR A 465 -24.97 -8.67 1.19
C THR A 465 -25.72 -8.78 2.51
N ASN A 466 -26.16 -9.98 2.87
CA ASN A 466 -26.96 -10.23 4.08
C ASN A 466 -26.14 -10.25 5.39
N LEU A 467 -24.83 -9.98 5.33
CA LEU A 467 -23.95 -9.88 6.49
C LEU A 467 -23.76 -8.44 6.96
N PHE A 468 -24.22 -7.46 6.17
CA PHE A 468 -24.23 -6.05 6.52
C PHE A 468 -25.66 -5.59 6.85
N ASP A 469 -25.78 -4.64 7.77
CA ASP A 469 -27.01 -3.89 8.01
C ASP A 469 -26.92 -2.52 7.32
N PHE A 470 -27.76 -2.27 6.32
CA PHE A 470 -27.77 -0.99 5.61
C PHE A 470 -28.83 -0.02 6.14
N ALA A 471 -29.77 -0.48 6.95
CA ALA A 471 -31.02 0.24 7.20
C ALA A 471 -30.98 1.15 8.44
N ASN A 472 -30.17 0.85 9.45
CA ASN A 472 -30.11 1.65 10.69
C ASN A 472 -28.67 1.80 11.17
N VAL A 473 -28.42 2.77 12.05
CA VAL A 473 -27.14 2.88 12.77
C VAL A 473 -27.31 2.29 14.17
N ALA A 474 -26.51 1.28 14.52
CA ALA A 474 -26.77 0.51 15.75
C ALA A 474 -26.67 1.36 17.04
N ALA A 475 -25.81 2.39 17.04
CA ALA A 475 -25.51 3.20 18.21
C ALA A 475 -26.29 4.52 18.29
N TYR A 476 -26.95 4.96 17.22
CA TYR A 476 -27.56 6.29 17.10
C TYR A 476 -28.91 6.20 16.39
N ASP A 477 -29.86 7.06 16.79
CA ASP A 477 -31.18 7.17 16.16
C ASP A 477 -31.36 8.64 15.74
N PHE A 478 -31.48 8.88 14.43
CA PHE A 478 -31.64 10.21 13.87
C PHE A 478 -32.31 10.18 12.50
N ALA A 479 -32.90 11.30 12.09
CA ALA A 479 -33.61 11.40 10.82
C ALA A 479 -32.65 11.17 9.64
N GLY A 480 -33.00 10.24 8.75
CA GLY A 480 -32.22 9.90 7.55
C GLY A 480 -31.08 8.91 7.79
N GLU A 481 -31.01 8.25 8.94
CA GLU A 481 -30.02 7.20 9.22
C GLU A 481 -30.11 5.99 8.28
N ASP A 482 -31.25 5.82 7.60
CA ASP A 482 -31.55 4.80 6.60
C ASP A 482 -31.10 5.19 5.18
N GLN A 483 -30.54 6.40 5.00
CA GLN A 483 -30.24 7.01 3.69
C GLN A 483 -28.81 7.57 3.62
N LEU A 484 -27.91 7.05 4.44
CA LEU A 484 -26.54 7.54 4.59
C LEU A 484 -25.67 7.19 3.38
N PRO A 485 -24.70 8.04 2.98
CA PRO A 485 -23.68 7.61 2.04
C PRO A 485 -22.89 6.42 2.61
N LEU A 486 -22.62 5.44 1.75
CA LEU A 486 -21.90 4.21 2.10
C LEU A 486 -20.54 4.19 1.41
N GLY A 487 -19.50 3.79 2.15
CA GLY A 487 -18.18 3.53 1.60
C GLY A 487 -17.76 2.09 1.86
N PHE A 488 -17.09 1.45 0.89
CA PHE A 488 -16.61 0.08 1.05
C PHE A 488 -15.15 -0.09 0.62
N VAL A 489 -14.44 -0.92 1.38
CA VAL A 489 -13.06 -1.34 1.09
C VAL A 489 -12.86 -2.79 1.50
N ALA A 490 -11.89 -3.46 0.89
CA ALA A 490 -11.52 -4.82 1.26
C ALA A 490 -10.02 -5.06 1.15
N SER A 491 -9.50 -5.96 1.99
CA SER A 491 -8.18 -6.56 1.81
C SER A 491 -8.17 -7.99 2.34
N VAL A 492 -7.16 -8.77 1.95
CA VAL A 492 -6.83 -10.02 2.66
C VAL A 492 -6.10 -9.66 3.95
N ILE A 493 -6.49 -10.30 5.05
CA ILE A 493 -5.88 -10.13 6.37
C ILE A 493 -5.25 -11.43 6.87
N ASP A 494 -4.36 -11.34 7.87
CA ASP A 494 -3.77 -12.48 8.57
C ASP A 494 -4.38 -12.65 9.98
N PRO A 495 -5.35 -13.55 10.16
CA PRO A 495 -5.90 -13.85 11.49
C PRO A 495 -4.89 -14.40 12.50
N ALA A 496 -3.76 -14.95 12.04
CA ALA A 496 -2.70 -15.44 12.92
C ALA A 496 -1.74 -14.32 13.38
N ASN A 497 -1.77 -13.15 12.72
CA ASN A 497 -0.90 -12.01 12.99
C ASN A 497 -1.73 -10.73 13.22
N GLY A 498 -2.66 -10.79 14.17
CA GLY A 498 -3.41 -9.61 14.61
C GLY A 498 -4.36 -9.01 13.56
N ASN A 499 -4.74 -9.76 12.52
CA ASN A 499 -5.54 -9.29 11.39
C ASN A 499 -4.84 -8.18 10.55
N LEU A 500 -3.51 -8.15 10.54
CA LEU A 500 -2.78 -7.23 9.65
C LEU A 500 -3.05 -7.55 8.17
N PRO A 501 -3.11 -6.53 7.30
CA PRO A 501 -3.34 -6.76 5.87
C PRO A 501 -2.15 -7.50 5.22
N LEU A 502 -2.46 -8.51 4.39
CA LEU A 502 -1.50 -9.32 3.63
C LEU A 502 -1.36 -8.88 2.16
N GLY A 503 -2.04 -7.81 1.77
CA GLY A 503 -2.06 -7.29 0.42
C GLY A 503 -2.68 -5.92 0.37
N PRO A 504 -2.84 -5.35 -0.84
CA PRO A 504 -3.38 -4.02 -0.99
C PRO A 504 -4.82 -3.93 -0.45
N VAL A 505 -5.13 -2.77 0.11
CA VAL A 505 -6.50 -2.36 0.42
C VAL A 505 -7.11 -1.81 -0.86
N SER A 506 -8.32 -2.27 -1.20
CA SER A 506 -8.99 -1.79 -2.41
C SER A 506 -9.30 -0.30 -2.31
N GLU A 507 -9.17 0.44 -3.41
CA GLU A 507 -9.70 1.80 -3.48
C GLU A 507 -11.20 1.82 -3.07
N PRO A 508 -11.63 2.83 -2.29
CA PRO A 508 -13.00 2.94 -1.82
C PRO A 508 -14.04 2.89 -2.94
N ILE A 509 -15.12 2.16 -2.71
CA ILE A 509 -16.34 2.20 -3.52
C ILE A 509 -17.38 3.00 -2.77
N TYR A 510 -17.91 4.05 -3.38
CA TYR A 510 -18.89 4.94 -2.76
C TYR A 510 -20.29 4.77 -3.35
N LEU A 511 -21.28 4.78 -2.47
CA LEU A 511 -22.68 4.76 -2.87
C LEU A 511 -23.46 5.86 -2.16
N GLN A 512 -24.30 6.56 -2.91
CA GLN A 512 -25.26 7.52 -2.38
C GLN A 512 -26.67 6.92 -2.39
N TYR A 513 -27.48 7.28 -1.41
CA TYR A 513 -28.87 6.84 -1.40
C TYR A 513 -29.64 7.53 -2.51
N GLU A 514 -30.31 6.73 -3.33
CA GLU A 514 -31.33 7.18 -4.27
C GLU A 514 -32.55 6.30 -4.07
N ALA A 515 -33.63 6.90 -3.55
CA ALA A 515 -34.92 6.22 -3.50
C ALA A 515 -35.25 5.66 -4.89
N GLU A 516 -35.84 4.46 -4.95
CA GLU A 516 -36.29 3.95 -6.24
C GLU A 516 -37.27 4.95 -6.87
N ASN A 517 -36.77 5.69 -7.85
CA ASN A 517 -37.63 6.43 -8.73
C ASN A 517 -38.44 5.37 -9.48
N SER A 518 -39.75 5.36 -9.26
CA SER A 518 -40.71 4.68 -10.12
C SER A 518 -40.76 5.35 -11.51
N THR A 519 -39.61 5.59 -12.12
CA THR A 519 -39.48 6.01 -13.51
C THR A 519 -39.53 4.75 -14.35
N SER A 520 -40.66 4.59 -15.04
CA SER A 520 -40.88 3.55 -16.04
C SER A 520 -39.70 3.49 -17.01
N VAL A 521 -39.21 2.28 -17.28
CA VAL A 521 -38.02 2.00 -18.12
C VAL A 521 -38.25 2.28 -19.63
N LEU A 522 -39.13 3.22 -19.97
CA LEU A 522 -39.34 3.66 -21.35
C LEU A 522 -38.76 5.05 -21.64
N GLY A 523 -38.08 5.70 -20.70
CA GLY A 523 -37.39 6.98 -20.96
C GLY A 523 -38.31 8.14 -21.34
N ASP A 524 -39.60 8.05 -21.00
CA ASP A 524 -40.63 9.01 -21.39
C ASP A 524 -40.96 10.03 -20.28
N ALA A 525 -40.03 10.28 -19.35
CA ALA A 525 -40.21 11.32 -18.33
C ALA A 525 -40.38 12.70 -19.00
N GLY A 526 -41.63 13.11 -19.20
CA GLY A 526 -42.04 14.34 -19.89
C GLY A 526 -42.81 14.16 -21.21
N ASN A 527 -42.90 12.95 -21.76
CA ASN A 527 -43.65 12.68 -23.00
C ASN A 527 -45.06 12.14 -22.70
N ALA A 528 -46.06 12.65 -23.42
CA ALA A 528 -47.43 12.19 -23.26
C ALA A 528 -47.66 10.86 -23.99
N ILE A 529 -48.09 9.82 -23.27
CA ILE A 529 -48.50 8.54 -23.85
C ILE A 529 -49.87 8.71 -24.53
N LEU A 530 -49.92 8.44 -25.83
CA LEU A 530 -51.13 8.64 -26.65
C LEU A 530 -52.02 7.39 -26.72
N TYR A 531 -51.43 6.19 -26.81
CA TYR A 531 -52.17 4.93 -27.00
C TYR A 531 -51.54 3.76 -26.23
N ARG A 532 -52.38 2.87 -25.70
CA ARG A 532 -52.00 1.57 -25.11
C ARG A 532 -53.02 0.50 -25.50
N VAL A 533 -52.54 -0.68 -25.90
CA VAL A 533 -53.38 -1.83 -26.28
C VAL A 533 -52.83 -3.10 -25.66
N ASN A 534 -53.69 -3.86 -24.97
CA ASN A 534 -53.38 -5.21 -24.51
C ASN A 534 -53.69 -6.22 -25.64
N ALA A 535 -52.71 -6.48 -26.51
CA ALA A 535 -52.90 -7.31 -27.69
C ALA A 535 -53.25 -8.75 -27.32
N GLY A 536 -54.45 -9.18 -27.69
CA GLY A 536 -54.96 -10.52 -27.39
C GLY A 536 -55.61 -10.69 -26.00
N GLY A 537 -55.76 -9.61 -25.23
CA GLY A 537 -56.30 -9.62 -23.87
C GLY A 537 -57.38 -8.57 -23.58
N GLU A 538 -57.96 -8.68 -22.40
CA GLU A 538 -58.95 -7.72 -21.86
C GLU A 538 -58.28 -6.39 -21.42
N GLN A 539 -59.08 -5.38 -21.12
CA GLN A 539 -58.58 -4.08 -20.68
C GLN A 539 -57.85 -4.21 -19.32
N VAL A 540 -56.65 -3.62 -19.22
CA VAL A 540 -55.82 -3.62 -18.01
C VAL A 540 -55.56 -2.18 -17.55
N ALA A 541 -55.72 -1.92 -16.26
CA ALA A 541 -55.39 -0.61 -15.67
C ALA A 541 -53.88 -0.34 -15.80
N ALA A 542 -53.50 0.90 -16.08
CA ALA A 542 -52.10 1.27 -16.12
C ALA A 542 -51.50 1.40 -14.72
N SER A 543 -50.29 0.88 -14.54
CA SER A 543 -49.52 0.96 -13.28
C SER A 543 -48.96 2.35 -12.99
N ASP A 544 -48.91 3.25 -13.98
CA ASP A 544 -48.40 4.62 -13.85
C ASP A 544 -49.52 5.67 -13.74
N GLY A 545 -50.78 5.26 -13.59
CA GLY A 545 -51.94 6.16 -13.54
C GLY A 545 -52.32 6.83 -14.87
N GLY A 546 -51.64 6.48 -15.97
CA GLY A 546 -51.95 6.96 -17.33
C GLY A 546 -53.16 6.27 -17.97
N ILE A 547 -53.30 6.42 -19.29
CA ILE A 547 -54.38 5.75 -20.04
C ILE A 547 -54.31 4.23 -19.84
N ALA A 548 -55.47 3.57 -19.71
CA ALA A 548 -55.54 2.11 -19.56
C ALA A 548 -55.06 1.41 -20.84
N TRP A 549 -54.55 0.18 -20.70
CA TRP A 549 -54.30 -0.72 -21.81
C TRP A 549 -55.64 -1.19 -22.36
N SER A 550 -56.06 -0.63 -23.49
CA SER A 550 -57.36 -0.96 -24.11
C SER A 550 -57.40 -2.42 -24.57
N ALA A 551 -58.59 -3.03 -24.49
CA ALA A 551 -58.78 -4.44 -24.84
C ALA A 551 -58.59 -4.69 -26.35
N ASP A 552 -58.07 -5.87 -26.67
CA ASP A 552 -58.01 -6.40 -28.02
C ASP A 552 -58.22 -7.93 -27.97
N THR A 553 -59.39 -8.40 -28.36
CA THR A 553 -59.74 -9.83 -28.31
C THR A 553 -60.22 -10.33 -29.66
N THR A 554 -60.26 -11.66 -29.86
CA THR A 554 -60.76 -12.26 -31.11
C THR A 554 -62.21 -11.92 -31.43
N THR A 555 -63.02 -11.63 -30.41
CA THR A 555 -64.44 -11.28 -30.52
C THR A 555 -64.72 -9.77 -30.49
N SER A 556 -63.72 -8.97 -30.09
CA SER A 556 -63.79 -7.52 -30.00
C SER A 556 -62.41 -6.95 -30.24
N ASN A 557 -62.06 -6.78 -31.52
CA ASN A 557 -60.78 -6.23 -31.93
C ASN A 557 -60.61 -4.78 -31.45
N SER A 558 -59.37 -4.40 -31.16
CA SER A 558 -59.02 -3.01 -30.87
C SER A 558 -59.47 -2.09 -32.02
N PRO A 559 -59.93 -0.86 -31.74
CA PRO A 559 -60.25 0.12 -32.78
C PRO A 559 -59.02 0.52 -33.61
N TYR A 560 -57.81 0.25 -33.11
CA TYR A 560 -56.54 0.51 -33.82
C TYR A 560 -56.09 -0.68 -34.69
N LEU A 561 -56.77 -1.83 -34.64
CA LEU A 561 -56.47 -3.00 -35.45
C LEU A 561 -57.24 -2.94 -36.77
N VAL A 562 -56.58 -2.47 -37.83
CA VAL A 562 -57.21 -2.25 -39.15
C VAL A 562 -57.25 -3.50 -40.02
N ASP A 563 -56.33 -4.44 -39.81
CA ASP A 563 -56.39 -5.80 -40.36
C ASP A 563 -56.00 -6.79 -39.26
N PRO A 564 -56.90 -7.68 -38.81
CA PRO A 564 -56.59 -8.64 -37.77
C PRO A 564 -55.73 -9.83 -38.26
N GLY A 565 -55.38 -9.90 -39.55
CA GLY A 565 -54.70 -11.04 -40.14
C GLY A 565 -55.51 -12.32 -39.94
N SER A 566 -54.88 -13.33 -39.32
CA SER A 566 -55.57 -14.59 -38.97
C SER A 566 -56.53 -14.49 -37.76
N ASN A 567 -56.59 -13.33 -37.09
CA ASN A 567 -57.42 -13.04 -35.91
C ASN A 567 -57.22 -14.04 -34.74
N ASN A 568 -55.99 -14.51 -34.53
CA ASN A 568 -55.68 -15.45 -33.45
C ASN A 568 -55.05 -14.73 -32.24
N THR A 569 -55.39 -15.23 -31.05
CA THR A 569 -54.78 -14.79 -29.79
C THR A 569 -54.34 -16.01 -28.99
N ALA A 570 -53.38 -15.82 -28.10
CA ALA A 570 -52.91 -16.84 -27.17
C ALA A 570 -52.78 -16.24 -25.77
N SER A 571 -52.99 -17.08 -24.76
CA SER A 571 -52.73 -16.75 -23.36
C SER A 571 -51.72 -17.73 -22.75
N PHE A 572 -50.91 -17.22 -21.83
CA PHE A 572 -49.83 -17.95 -21.17
C PHE A 572 -49.99 -17.87 -19.64
N PRO A 573 -49.32 -18.76 -18.88
CA PRO A 573 -49.14 -18.56 -17.44
C PRO A 573 -48.47 -17.20 -17.18
N ALA A 574 -48.72 -16.64 -15.99
CA ALA A 574 -48.18 -15.34 -15.58
C ALA A 574 -46.69 -15.18 -15.95
N VAL A 575 -46.40 -14.19 -16.81
CA VAL A 575 -45.04 -13.83 -17.22
C VAL A 575 -44.66 -12.54 -16.48
N GLU A 576 -43.71 -12.65 -15.56
CA GLU A 576 -43.18 -11.47 -14.87
C GLU A 576 -42.34 -10.61 -15.84
N PRO A 577 -42.50 -9.27 -15.83
CA PRO A 577 -41.63 -8.39 -16.57
C PRO A 577 -40.16 -8.58 -16.15
N GLY A 578 -39.22 -8.51 -17.09
CA GLY A 578 -37.80 -8.54 -16.75
C GLY A 578 -37.38 -7.35 -15.89
N ALA A 579 -36.24 -7.45 -15.19
CA ALA A 579 -35.70 -6.42 -14.29
C ALA A 579 -35.44 -5.03 -14.94
N GLN A 580 -35.67 -4.91 -16.25
CA GLN A 580 -35.57 -3.68 -17.05
C GLN A 580 -36.95 -3.17 -17.49
N ILE A 581 -38.07 -3.64 -16.93
CA ILE A 581 -39.42 -3.14 -17.23
C ILE A 581 -40.13 -2.80 -15.91
N THR A 582 -40.10 -1.54 -15.52
CA THR A 582 -40.85 -1.00 -14.38
C THR A 582 -42.07 -0.22 -14.89
N GLY A 583 -43.18 -0.22 -14.13
CA GLY A 583 -44.36 0.59 -14.46
C GLY A 583 -45.24 0.05 -15.59
N VAL A 584 -45.08 -1.22 -16.00
CA VAL A 584 -45.97 -1.94 -16.93
C VAL A 584 -46.61 -3.13 -16.21
N PRO A 585 -47.95 -3.32 -16.25
CA PRO A 585 -48.59 -4.44 -15.55
C PRO A 585 -48.17 -5.79 -16.16
N GLY A 586 -47.68 -6.74 -15.36
CA GLY A 586 -47.25 -8.06 -15.83
C GLY A 586 -48.31 -8.78 -16.67
N THR A 587 -49.58 -8.58 -16.36
CA THR A 587 -50.71 -9.20 -17.06
C THR A 587 -50.83 -8.88 -18.54
N ILE A 588 -50.14 -7.85 -19.06
CA ILE A 588 -50.14 -7.59 -20.52
C ILE A 588 -49.22 -8.56 -21.28
N PHE A 589 -48.26 -9.19 -20.60
CA PHE A 589 -47.36 -10.19 -21.18
C PHE A 589 -47.97 -11.58 -21.20
N ASP A 590 -49.08 -11.78 -20.48
CA ASP A 590 -49.80 -13.05 -20.41
C ASP A 590 -50.62 -13.31 -21.68
N THR A 591 -50.77 -12.32 -22.57
CA THR A 591 -51.54 -12.43 -23.81
C THR A 591 -50.79 -11.89 -25.01
N LEU A 592 -51.04 -12.48 -26.18
CA LEU A 592 -50.57 -11.94 -27.45
C LEU A 592 -51.59 -12.15 -28.57
N ARG A 593 -51.45 -11.38 -29.64
CA ARG A 593 -52.09 -11.60 -30.95
C ARG A 593 -51.04 -12.00 -31.97
N TYR A 594 -51.39 -12.93 -32.86
CA TYR A 594 -50.49 -13.41 -33.91
C TYR A 594 -51.20 -13.74 -35.22
N ASP A 595 -50.44 -13.76 -36.31
CA ASP A 595 -50.85 -14.23 -37.63
C ASP A 595 -50.21 -15.57 -38.00
N LEU A 596 -50.90 -16.31 -38.87
CA LEU A 596 -50.41 -17.58 -39.42
C LEU A 596 -49.75 -17.34 -40.77
N ALA A 597 -48.69 -18.09 -41.06
CA ALA A 597 -47.97 -18.01 -42.32
C ALA A 597 -48.92 -18.20 -43.53
N GLY A 598 -48.84 -17.27 -44.50
CA GLY A 598 -49.59 -17.32 -45.76
C GLY A 598 -50.98 -16.65 -45.74
N GLY A 599 -51.36 -15.97 -44.65
CA GLY A 599 -52.56 -15.13 -44.54
C GLY A 599 -52.30 -13.64 -44.85
N SER A 600 -53.31 -12.79 -44.60
CA SER A 600 -53.08 -11.34 -44.52
C SER A 600 -52.27 -11.02 -43.26
N GLU A 601 -51.34 -10.07 -43.38
CA GLU A 601 -50.48 -9.61 -42.29
C GLU A 601 -51.29 -8.73 -41.32
N MET A 602 -51.00 -8.85 -40.03
CA MET A 602 -51.61 -8.01 -39.00
C MET A 602 -51.22 -6.53 -39.17
N GLN A 603 -52.19 -5.62 -39.24
CA GLN A 603 -51.96 -4.19 -39.41
C GLN A 603 -52.63 -3.35 -38.32
N TRP A 604 -51.85 -2.44 -37.76
CA TRP A 604 -52.28 -1.49 -36.74
C TRP A 604 -52.15 -0.06 -37.28
N ALA A 605 -53.14 0.78 -37.00
CA ALA A 605 -53.12 2.19 -37.35
C ALA A 605 -53.49 3.03 -36.11
N PHE A 606 -52.65 4.00 -35.81
CA PHE A 606 -52.84 4.95 -34.72
C PHE A 606 -52.86 6.36 -35.32
N ASP A 607 -53.88 7.13 -34.98
CA ASP A 607 -53.97 8.54 -35.40
C ASP A 607 -53.04 9.37 -34.51
N VAL A 608 -51.87 9.77 -35.00
CA VAL A 608 -50.89 10.56 -34.24
C VAL A 608 -50.81 12.00 -34.70
#